data_AF-A0A9N9CZQ8-F1
#
_entry.id   AF-A0A9N9CZQ8-F1
#
_cell.length_a   1.000
_cell.length_b   1.000
_cell.length_c   1.000
_cell.angle_alpha   90.00
_cell.angle_beta   90.00
_cell.angle_gamma   90.00
#
_symmetry.space_group_name_H-M   'P 1'
#
loop_
_entity.id
_entity.type
_entity.pdbx_description
1 polymer ?
#
loop_
_entity_poly.entity_id
_entity_poly.type
_entity_poly.pdbx_seq_one_letter_code
_entity_poly.pdbx_strand_id
1 'polypeptide(L)'
;MRLEEFSIEILVNGQPLEEYSLPIDNSSSVTTGRSYVISNEYTKEKKYSDHTTYVAVREPGSRFVVRYSSNRSSLWNPMMAYVYVDGEYDYTYREILSPSFREKDCFWNNSLDKKYYFKFAVTEMSDTSSLNQLTEQKSCGGLGAISIYFYKARIIPQKNVVIPPFSVNQAQVSESKTNVDIKMTTAFEEEGGYVNRQPISTMEKQSDDPIAVLHLHYRPVDWLRARGFDIPRLTSPLNSNNNLNLQTTRGPSAITNGDNYIKDESENVTKCKVIRECAVQPVIVIQDDDDEIINPSLFGETFSKRKYEDIEVILLDSDDEVEKAENLVTKRTRIEC
;
A
#
# COMPACT_ATOMS: atom_id res chain seq x y z
N MET A 1 10.30 -0.30 0.21
CA MET A 1 11.08 -1.30 -0.51
C MET A 1 10.48 -1.43 -1.90
N ARG A 2 11.33 -1.46 -2.92
CA ARG A 2 10.91 -1.77 -4.29
C ARG A 2 11.68 -3.00 -4.78
N LEU A 3 10.96 -3.94 -5.38
CA LEU A 3 11.55 -5.11 -6.02
C LEU A 3 10.83 -5.33 -7.34
N GLU A 4 11.54 -5.10 -8.43
CA GLU A 4 10.98 -5.05 -9.79
C GLU A 4 9.78 -4.08 -9.87
N GLU A 5 8.62 -4.62 -10.23
CA GLU A 5 7.36 -3.90 -10.44
C GLU A 5 6.49 -3.84 -9.17
N PHE A 6 6.98 -4.32 -8.04
CA PHE A 6 6.27 -4.32 -6.76
C PHE A 6 6.88 -3.33 -5.78
N SER A 7 6.04 -2.67 -5.00
CA SER A 7 6.48 -1.74 -3.97
C SER A 7 5.67 -1.86 -2.67
N ILE A 8 6.34 -1.58 -1.56
CA ILE A 8 5.77 -1.41 -0.23
C ILE A 8 6.47 -0.23 0.44
N GLU A 9 5.74 0.60 1.16
CA GLU A 9 6.23 1.75 1.90
C GLU A 9 5.46 1.86 3.22
N ILE A 10 6.05 2.53 4.20
CA ILE A 10 5.38 2.86 5.45
C ILE A 10 5.25 4.36 5.54
N LEU A 11 4.03 4.85 5.74
CA LEU A 11 3.74 6.26 5.89
C LEU A 11 3.45 6.60 7.35
N VAL A 12 4.04 7.70 7.83
CA VAL A 12 3.67 8.34 9.09
C VAL A 12 3.23 9.76 8.77
N ASN A 13 2.05 10.16 9.22
CA ASN A 13 1.45 11.46 8.89
C ASN A 13 1.41 11.74 7.36
N GLY A 14 1.14 10.70 6.57
CA GLY A 14 1.07 10.77 5.10
C GLY A 14 2.42 10.87 4.38
N GLN A 15 3.55 10.87 5.12
CA GLN A 15 4.89 10.94 4.55
C GLN A 15 5.59 9.58 4.63
N PRO A 16 6.23 9.11 3.55
CA PRO A 16 6.98 7.86 3.60
C PRO A 16 8.17 7.97 4.56
N LEU A 17 8.37 6.95 5.37
CA LEU A 17 9.57 6.80 6.19
C LEU A 17 10.76 6.50 5.29
N GLU A 18 11.93 7.01 5.71
CA GLU A 18 13.19 6.76 5.01
C GLU A 18 13.59 5.29 5.11
N GLU A 19 14.05 4.74 3.99
CA GLU A 19 14.42 3.34 3.83
C GLU A 19 15.93 3.14 3.76
N TYR A 20 16.41 2.12 4.45
CA TYR A 20 17.83 1.76 4.55
C TYR A 20 17.99 0.30 4.16
N SER A 21 18.88 0.02 3.22
CA SER A 21 19.11 -1.35 2.74
C SER A 21 20.46 -1.85 3.20
N LEU A 22 20.47 -3.07 3.75
CA LEU A 22 21.69 -3.79 4.11
C LEU A 22 21.84 -5.01 3.20
N PRO A 23 23.05 -5.29 2.67
CA PRO A 23 23.31 -6.54 1.97
C PRO A 23 22.94 -7.74 2.84
N ILE A 24 22.38 -8.78 2.23
CA ILE A 24 22.09 -10.00 2.97
C ILE A 24 23.40 -10.75 3.23
N ASP A 25 23.83 -10.78 4.48
CA ASP A 25 24.91 -11.66 4.93
C ASP A 25 24.31 -12.97 5.48
N ASN A 26 25.00 -14.09 5.22
CA ASN A 26 24.63 -15.42 5.70
C ASN A 26 24.58 -15.52 7.23
N SER A 27 25.19 -14.56 7.94
CA SER A 27 25.17 -14.45 9.40
C SER A 27 23.95 -13.70 9.96
N SER A 28 23.26 -12.91 9.15
CA SER A 28 22.14 -12.06 9.57
C SER A 28 20.82 -12.81 9.50
N SER A 29 20.40 -13.43 10.61
CA SER A 29 19.09 -14.07 10.67
C SER A 29 18.00 -13.02 10.87
N VAL A 30 17.29 -12.70 9.79
CA VAL A 30 16.04 -11.94 9.85
C VAL A 30 14.87 -12.85 10.23
N THR A 31 13.80 -12.26 10.75
CA THR A 31 12.59 -12.98 11.16
C THR A 31 11.69 -13.39 10.01
N THR A 32 11.97 -12.89 8.82
CA THR A 32 11.27 -13.20 7.58
C THR A 32 12.13 -14.10 6.70
N GLY A 33 11.55 -14.61 5.61
CA GLY A 33 12.34 -15.01 4.46
C GLY A 33 12.95 -13.81 3.72
N ARG A 34 13.64 -14.09 2.61
CA ARG A 34 14.07 -13.06 1.66
C ARG A 34 12.89 -12.65 0.79
N SER A 35 12.75 -11.35 0.53
CA SER A 35 11.80 -10.86 -0.46
C SER A 35 12.12 -11.43 -1.83
N TYR A 36 11.09 -11.74 -2.63
CA TYR A 36 11.27 -12.29 -3.96
C TYR A 36 10.13 -11.93 -4.90
N VAL A 37 10.40 -12.05 -6.20
CA VAL A 37 9.41 -12.02 -7.28
C VAL A 37 9.57 -13.29 -8.10
N ILE A 38 8.46 -13.89 -8.53
CA ILE A 38 8.51 -14.98 -9.52
C ILE A 38 8.89 -14.38 -10.87
N SER A 39 10.09 -14.70 -11.35
CA SER A 39 10.64 -14.17 -12.61
C SER A 39 9.98 -14.81 -13.83
N ASN A 40 9.55 -16.07 -13.70
CA ASN A 40 8.95 -16.84 -14.79
C ASN A 40 7.76 -17.66 -14.26
N GLU A 41 6.57 -17.41 -14.82
CA GLU A 41 5.32 -18.05 -14.36
C GLU A 41 5.25 -19.55 -14.65
N TYR A 42 6.01 -20.05 -15.64
CA TYR A 42 6.07 -21.45 -16.03
C TYR A 42 7.07 -22.24 -15.17
N THR A 43 8.28 -21.71 -14.98
CA THR A 43 9.33 -22.40 -14.20
C THR A 43 9.19 -22.17 -12.69
N LYS A 44 8.36 -21.19 -12.28
CA LYS A 44 8.20 -20.74 -10.88
C LYS A 44 9.52 -20.32 -10.23
N GLU A 45 10.48 -19.90 -11.03
CA GLU A 45 11.78 -19.45 -10.54
C GLU A 45 11.63 -18.16 -9.71
N LYS A 46 12.24 -18.15 -8.52
CA LYS A 46 12.20 -17.01 -7.60
C LYS A 46 13.46 -16.17 -7.78
N LYS A 47 13.28 -14.91 -8.14
CA LYS A 47 14.32 -13.89 -8.09
C LYS A 47 14.27 -13.22 -6.71
N TYR A 48 15.24 -13.55 -5.87
CA TYR A 48 15.35 -12.99 -4.53
C TYR A 48 16.00 -11.60 -4.55
N SER A 49 15.65 -10.77 -3.57
CA SER A 49 16.38 -9.54 -3.30
C SER A 49 17.75 -9.84 -2.70
N ASP A 50 18.76 -9.06 -3.08
CA ASP A 50 20.12 -9.14 -2.51
C ASP A 50 20.27 -8.35 -1.20
N HIS A 51 19.22 -7.61 -0.80
CA HIS A 51 19.24 -6.72 0.35
C HIS A 51 18.05 -6.98 1.28
N THR A 52 18.25 -6.72 2.57
CA THR A 52 17.15 -6.53 3.52
C THR A 52 16.88 -5.04 3.66
N THR A 53 15.63 -4.64 3.49
CA THR A 53 15.22 -3.23 3.60
C THR A 53 14.59 -2.96 4.97
N TYR A 54 15.00 -1.85 5.58
CA TYR A 54 14.57 -1.37 6.88
C TYR A 54 13.99 0.03 6.76
N VAL A 55 13.01 0.39 7.59
CA VAL A 55 12.64 1.78 7.88
C VAL A 55 13.07 2.18 9.27
N ALA A 56 13.44 3.45 9.43
CA ALA A 56 13.79 4.02 10.72
C ALA A 56 12.55 4.57 11.43
N VAL A 57 12.20 3.97 12.57
CA VAL A 57 11.15 4.46 13.46
C VAL A 57 11.78 5.35 14.53
N ARG A 58 11.42 6.64 14.52
CA ARG A 58 12.01 7.63 15.45
C ARG A 58 11.52 7.43 16.88
N GLU A 59 10.20 7.34 17.04
CA GLU A 59 9.56 7.22 18.35
C GLU A 59 8.40 6.23 18.27
N PRO A 60 8.22 5.38 19.31
CA PRO A 60 7.02 4.59 19.42
C PRO A 60 5.81 5.51 19.59
N GLY A 61 4.63 4.96 19.31
CA GLY A 61 3.35 5.64 19.49
C GLY A 61 2.80 6.32 18.25
N SER A 62 3.59 6.43 17.19
CA SER A 62 3.11 6.99 15.91
C SER A 62 2.20 5.98 15.20
N ARG A 63 1.03 6.45 14.74
CA ARG A 63 0.20 5.70 13.78
C ARG A 63 0.91 5.62 12.44
N PHE A 64 0.72 4.51 11.73
CA PHE A 64 1.28 4.34 10.40
C PHE A 64 0.31 3.71 9.42
N VAL A 65 0.58 3.93 8.14
CA VAL A 65 -0.15 3.36 7.01
C VAL A 65 0.81 2.55 6.16
N VAL A 66 0.42 1.33 5.79
CA VAL A 66 1.14 0.51 4.81
C VAL A 66 0.65 0.90 3.43
N ARG A 67 1.54 1.47 2.62
CA ARG A 67 1.27 1.81 1.22
C ARG A 67 1.95 0.82 0.30
N TYR A 68 1.28 0.36 -0.75
CA TYR A 68 1.84 -0.66 -1.64
C TYR A 68 1.20 -0.63 -3.02
N SER A 69 1.92 -1.13 -4.03
CA SER A 69 1.43 -1.19 -5.40
C SER A 69 2.12 -2.27 -6.21
N SER A 70 1.57 -2.54 -7.40
CA SER A 70 2.22 -3.34 -8.42
C SER A 70 1.98 -2.75 -9.81
N ASN A 71 3.04 -2.43 -10.54
CA ASN A 71 2.96 -1.96 -11.93
C ASN A 71 2.49 -3.07 -12.90
N ARG A 72 2.49 -4.34 -12.47
CA ARG A 72 1.94 -5.47 -13.23
C ARG A 72 0.42 -5.56 -13.15
N SER A 73 -0.19 -4.89 -12.18
CA SER A 73 -1.62 -5.03 -11.93
C SER A 73 -2.44 -4.22 -12.92
N SER A 74 -3.54 -4.80 -13.39
CA SER A 74 -4.52 -4.15 -14.25
C SER A 74 -5.87 -4.85 -14.12
N LEU A 75 -6.92 -4.33 -14.76
CA LEU A 75 -8.21 -5.02 -14.83
C LEU A 75 -8.10 -6.41 -15.49
N TRP A 76 -7.16 -6.58 -16.42
CA TRP A 76 -6.90 -7.85 -17.12
C TRP A 76 -5.95 -8.78 -16.38
N ASN A 77 -5.17 -8.23 -15.44
CA ASN A 77 -4.26 -8.97 -14.57
C ASN A 77 -4.50 -8.54 -13.11
N PRO A 78 -5.68 -8.87 -12.54
CA PRO A 78 -6.03 -8.45 -11.19
C PRO A 78 -5.18 -9.22 -10.18
N MET A 79 -4.88 -8.55 -9.07
CA MET A 79 -4.08 -9.14 -7.99
C MET A 79 -4.78 -9.00 -6.65
N MET A 80 -4.57 -9.99 -5.79
CA MET A 80 -4.90 -9.91 -4.37
C MET A 80 -3.63 -9.67 -3.57
N ALA A 81 -3.66 -8.68 -2.68
CA ALA A 81 -2.57 -8.43 -1.74
C ALA A 81 -3.01 -8.71 -0.31
N TYR A 82 -2.25 -9.58 0.36
CA TYR A 82 -2.41 -9.90 1.77
C TYR A 82 -1.31 -9.19 2.55
N VAL A 83 -1.71 -8.39 3.53
CA VAL A 83 -0.81 -7.56 4.33
C VAL A 83 -0.65 -8.20 5.70
N TYR A 84 0.59 -8.56 6.03
CA TYR A 84 0.98 -9.08 7.32
C TYR A 84 1.79 -8.03 8.08
N VAL A 85 1.51 -7.87 9.36
CA VAL A 85 2.23 -7.00 10.29
C VAL A 85 2.64 -7.86 11.49
N ASP A 86 3.93 -7.98 11.75
CA ASP A 86 4.48 -8.88 12.78
C ASP A 86 4.05 -10.35 12.65
N GLY A 87 3.81 -10.76 11.40
CA GLY A 87 3.32 -12.08 11.03
C GLY A 87 1.83 -12.31 11.26
N GLU A 88 1.10 -11.31 11.77
CA GLU A 88 -0.35 -11.35 11.86
C GLU A 88 -1.01 -10.68 10.66
N TYR A 89 -2.23 -11.11 10.35
CA TYR A 89 -3.10 -10.48 9.36
C TYR A 89 -4.56 -10.69 9.77
N ASP A 90 -5.46 -9.90 9.19
CA ASP A 90 -6.88 -9.91 9.54
C ASP A 90 -7.75 -10.79 8.65
N TYR A 91 -7.15 -11.77 7.95
CA TYR A 91 -7.84 -12.64 6.99
C TYR A 91 -8.51 -11.90 5.83
N THR A 92 -8.17 -10.62 5.62
CA THR A 92 -8.63 -9.84 4.47
C THR A 92 -7.54 -9.69 3.42
N TYR A 93 -7.96 -9.42 2.19
CA TYR A 93 -7.08 -8.99 1.11
C TYR A 93 -7.51 -7.62 0.59
N ARG A 94 -6.61 -6.95 -0.14
CA ARG A 94 -6.99 -5.80 -0.97
C ARG A 94 -6.84 -6.13 -2.44
N GLU A 95 -7.81 -5.68 -3.21
CA GLU A 95 -7.81 -5.76 -4.67
C GLU A 95 -6.85 -4.74 -5.27
N ILE A 96 -5.98 -5.20 -6.16
CA ILE A 96 -5.12 -4.35 -6.97
C ILE A 96 -5.50 -4.55 -8.43
N LEU A 97 -6.24 -3.57 -8.96
CA LEU A 97 -6.80 -3.55 -10.31
C LEU A 97 -6.09 -2.53 -11.22
N SER A 98 -5.12 -1.79 -10.68
CA SER A 98 -4.37 -0.77 -11.38
C SER A 98 -3.04 -0.53 -10.66
N PRO A 99 -2.02 0.05 -11.33
CA PRO A 99 -0.74 0.41 -10.72
C PRO A 99 -0.81 1.40 -9.56
N SER A 100 -1.97 2.03 -9.33
CA SER A 100 -2.18 2.99 -8.24
C SER A 100 -1.90 2.37 -6.88
N PHE A 101 -1.40 3.21 -5.96
CA PHE A 101 -1.17 2.79 -4.58
C PHE A 101 -2.45 2.34 -3.89
N ARG A 102 -2.31 1.31 -3.07
CA ARG A 102 -3.27 0.87 -2.07
C ARG A 102 -2.70 1.16 -0.70
N GLU A 103 -3.60 1.41 0.24
CA GLU A 103 -3.25 1.72 1.62
C GLU A 103 -4.02 0.82 2.58
N LYS A 104 -3.35 0.39 3.64
CA LYS A 104 -3.95 -0.31 4.78
C LYS A 104 -3.34 0.25 6.05
N ASP A 105 -4.19 0.73 6.94
CA ASP A 105 -3.83 1.41 8.19
C ASP A 105 -4.38 0.69 9.43
N CYS A 106 -5.15 -0.38 9.23
CA CYS A 106 -5.77 -1.14 10.30
C CYS A 106 -6.00 -2.61 9.92
N PHE A 107 -6.19 -3.40 10.98
CA PHE A 107 -6.82 -4.71 10.92
C PHE A 107 -8.29 -4.62 11.35
N TRP A 108 -9.13 -5.43 10.73
CA TRP A 108 -10.48 -5.68 11.24
C TRP A 108 -10.47 -6.82 12.25
N ASN A 109 -11.47 -6.87 13.12
CA ASN A 109 -11.75 -8.08 13.89
C ASN A 109 -12.51 -9.12 13.04
N ASN A 110 -12.69 -10.32 13.58
CA ASN A 110 -13.42 -11.41 12.90
C ASN A 110 -14.87 -11.06 12.51
N SER A 111 -15.53 -10.15 13.23
CA SER A 111 -16.93 -9.74 13.00
C SER A 111 -17.05 -8.47 12.15
N LEU A 112 -15.92 -7.90 11.71
CA LEU A 112 -15.84 -6.67 10.92
C LEU A 112 -16.57 -5.45 11.53
N ASP A 113 -16.73 -5.41 12.84
CA ASP A 113 -17.40 -4.32 13.59
C ASP A 113 -16.40 -3.45 14.38
N LYS A 114 -15.12 -3.83 14.40
CA LYS A 114 -14.03 -3.08 15.02
C LYS A 114 -12.82 -2.98 14.10
N LYS A 115 -12.19 -1.81 14.13
CA LYS A 115 -10.88 -1.56 13.54
C LYS A 115 -9.81 -1.47 14.60
N TYR A 116 -8.63 -1.93 14.25
CA TYR A 116 -7.42 -1.91 15.04
C TYR A 116 -6.34 -1.17 14.24
N TYR A 117 -6.22 0.13 14.46
CA TYR A 117 -5.29 0.99 13.74
C TYR A 117 -3.85 0.72 14.13
N PHE A 118 -2.96 0.66 13.15
CA PHE A 118 -1.56 0.32 13.37
C PHE A 118 -0.81 1.45 14.07
N LYS A 119 -0.04 1.08 15.10
CA LYS A 119 0.77 2.00 15.88
C LYS A 119 2.08 1.34 16.25
N PHE A 120 3.20 2.02 16.02
CA PHE A 120 4.49 1.52 16.51
C PHE A 120 4.50 1.44 18.03
N ALA A 121 5.03 0.37 18.60
CA ALA A 121 5.10 0.19 20.04
C ALA A 121 6.39 -0.52 20.44
N VAL A 122 6.84 -0.24 21.66
CA VAL A 122 7.96 -0.97 22.26
C VAL A 122 7.56 -2.44 22.37
N THR A 123 8.48 -3.33 22.00
CA THR A 123 8.26 -4.77 22.06
C THR A 123 7.84 -5.21 23.47
N GLU A 124 6.78 -6.01 23.55
CA GLU A 124 6.41 -6.75 24.75
C GLU A 124 7.13 -8.11 24.76
N MET A 125 7.85 -8.37 25.84
CA MET A 125 8.61 -9.62 26.00
C MET A 125 7.72 -10.68 26.62
N SER A 126 7.69 -11.86 26.03
CA SER A 126 7.00 -13.00 26.64
C SER A 126 7.76 -13.51 27.86
N ASP A 127 7.06 -13.68 28.98
CA ASP A 127 7.62 -14.36 30.16
C ASP A 127 7.89 -15.83 29.82
N THR A 128 9.11 -16.29 30.09
CA THR A 128 9.63 -17.64 29.78
C THR A 128 8.88 -18.79 30.45
N SER A 129 7.89 -18.52 31.29
CA SER A 129 7.09 -19.52 32.01
C SER A 129 5.95 -20.14 31.19
N SER A 130 5.59 -19.55 30.04
CA SER A 130 4.56 -20.04 29.11
C SER A 130 5.15 -20.59 27.81
N LEU A 131 6.26 -21.30 27.89
CA LEU A 131 7.02 -21.81 26.73
C LEU A 131 6.25 -22.86 25.88
N ASN A 132 5.11 -23.35 26.35
CA ASN A 132 4.37 -24.43 25.69
C ASN A 132 3.34 -23.96 24.64
N GLN A 133 3.19 -22.65 24.40
CA GLN A 133 2.19 -22.12 23.43
C GLN A 133 2.73 -21.15 22.36
N LEU A 134 4.02 -20.79 22.38
CA LEU A 134 4.52 -19.64 21.61
C LEU A 134 5.51 -19.96 20.46
N THR A 135 5.72 -21.23 20.15
CA THR A 135 6.64 -21.68 19.08
C THR A 135 5.92 -22.17 17.82
N GLU A 136 4.76 -21.63 17.49
CA GLU A 136 4.33 -21.67 16.09
C GLU A 136 5.15 -20.61 15.34
N GLN A 137 6.23 -21.07 14.70
CA GLN A 137 6.94 -20.27 13.71
C GLN A 137 5.91 -19.85 12.65
N LYS A 138 5.49 -18.58 12.72
CA LYS A 138 4.52 -18.03 11.77
C LYS A 138 5.03 -18.26 10.35
N SER A 139 4.21 -18.87 9.52
CA SER A 139 4.59 -19.23 8.15
C SER A 139 4.73 -18.01 7.24
N CYS A 140 4.09 -16.89 7.59
CA CYS A 140 4.04 -15.68 6.80
C CYS A 140 4.24 -14.44 7.68
N GLY A 141 5.07 -13.51 7.22
CA GLY A 141 5.41 -12.29 7.94
C GLY A 141 6.19 -12.55 9.24
N GLY A 142 7.33 -11.88 9.39
CA GLY A 142 8.18 -12.00 10.57
C GLY A 142 7.88 -10.90 11.58
N LEU A 143 8.28 -11.11 12.84
CA LEU A 143 8.24 -10.09 13.88
C LEU A 143 9.08 -8.86 13.49
N GLY A 144 8.60 -7.66 13.82
CA GLY A 144 9.27 -6.39 13.50
C GLY A 144 9.36 -6.13 12.00
N ALA A 145 8.37 -6.62 11.24
CA ALA A 145 8.31 -6.46 9.79
C ALA A 145 6.88 -6.34 9.28
N ILE A 146 6.73 -5.62 8.17
CA ILE A 146 5.52 -5.61 7.37
C ILE A 146 5.80 -6.41 6.11
N SER A 147 4.93 -7.36 5.80
CA SER A 147 5.10 -8.24 4.65
C SER A 147 3.87 -8.21 3.77
N ILE A 148 4.06 -8.12 2.47
CA ILE A 148 2.95 -8.17 1.51
C ILE A 148 3.17 -9.33 0.56
N TYR A 149 2.14 -10.16 0.48
CA TYR A 149 2.08 -11.32 -0.40
C TYR A 149 1.11 -10.99 -1.52
N PHE A 150 1.64 -10.86 -2.73
CA PHE A 150 0.87 -10.58 -3.94
C PHE A 150 0.54 -11.90 -4.62
N TYR A 151 -0.73 -12.09 -4.95
CA TYR A 151 -1.23 -13.27 -5.65
C TYR A 151 -1.86 -12.86 -6.96
N LYS A 152 -1.65 -13.67 -7.99
CA LYS A 152 -2.43 -13.59 -9.23
C LYS A 152 -3.86 -14.01 -8.92
N ALA A 153 -4.82 -13.24 -9.38
CA ALA A 153 -6.23 -13.45 -9.07
C ALA A 153 -7.09 -13.41 -10.33
N ARG A 154 -8.37 -13.76 -10.17
CA ARG A 154 -9.42 -13.44 -11.13
C ARG A 154 -10.61 -12.83 -10.39
N ILE A 155 -11.34 -11.97 -11.08
CA ILE A 155 -12.58 -11.39 -10.58
C ILE A 155 -13.68 -12.46 -10.64
N ILE A 156 -14.48 -12.54 -9.60
CA ILE A 156 -15.62 -13.45 -9.48
C ILE A 156 -16.86 -12.69 -9.05
N PRO A 157 -18.07 -13.23 -9.28
CA PRO A 157 -19.27 -12.76 -8.62
C PRO A 157 -19.08 -12.75 -7.09
N GLN A 158 -19.72 -11.79 -6.43
CA GLN A 158 -19.62 -11.64 -4.99
C GLN A 158 -20.02 -12.94 -4.27
N LYS A 159 -19.15 -13.39 -3.36
CA LYS A 159 -19.33 -14.62 -2.60
C LYS A 159 -19.11 -14.35 -1.12
N ASN A 160 -20.02 -14.82 -0.28
CA ASN A 160 -19.84 -14.82 1.17
C ASN A 160 -18.66 -15.72 1.54
N VAL A 161 -17.78 -15.21 2.40
CA VAL A 161 -16.68 -16.00 2.97
C VAL A 161 -16.83 -16.13 4.48
N VAL A 162 -16.04 -16.99 5.08
CA VAL A 162 -15.99 -17.17 6.53
C VAL A 162 -14.62 -16.74 7.00
N ILE A 163 -14.58 -15.76 7.91
CA ILE A 163 -13.36 -15.36 8.59
C ILE A 163 -13.24 -16.24 9.84
N PRO A 164 -12.14 -16.99 10.03
CA PRO A 164 -11.96 -17.79 11.23
C PRO A 164 -11.89 -16.90 12.47
N PRO A 165 -12.19 -17.41 13.67
CA PRO A 165 -11.97 -16.65 14.89
C PRO A 165 -10.50 -16.32 15.10
N PHE A 166 -10.18 -15.05 15.33
CA PHE A 166 -8.84 -14.59 15.70
C PHE A 166 -8.95 -13.36 16.61
N SER A 167 -7.84 -12.99 17.23
CA SER A 167 -7.71 -11.79 18.06
C SER A 167 -6.59 -10.91 17.53
N VAL A 168 -6.82 -9.60 17.53
CA VAL A 168 -5.80 -8.63 17.14
C VAL A 168 -5.09 -8.16 18.40
N ASN A 169 -3.87 -8.64 18.61
CA ASN A 169 -3.05 -8.33 19.78
C ASN A 169 -1.65 -7.92 19.32
N GLN A 170 -0.96 -7.09 20.12
CA GLN A 170 0.45 -6.81 19.90
C GLN A 170 1.25 -8.11 19.99
N ALA A 171 2.15 -8.32 19.04
CA ALA A 171 2.97 -9.52 19.00
C ALA A 171 3.94 -9.56 20.20
N GLN A 172 3.90 -10.67 20.93
CA GLN A 172 4.87 -10.98 21.98
C GLN A 172 6.15 -11.50 21.35
N VAL A 173 7.29 -11.06 21.87
CA VAL A 173 8.60 -11.48 21.38
C VAL A 173 9.29 -12.31 22.44
N SER A 174 9.63 -13.55 22.06
CA SER A 174 10.56 -14.37 22.83
C SER A 174 11.99 -14.08 22.39
N GLU A 175 12.91 -14.00 23.35
CA GLU A 175 14.33 -13.85 23.03
C GLU A 175 14.85 -15.06 22.25
N SER A 176 15.43 -14.77 21.09
CA SER A 176 16.11 -15.74 20.24
C SER A 176 17.20 -15.03 19.43
N LYS A 177 18.11 -15.78 18.81
CA LYS A 177 19.12 -15.21 17.91
C LYS A 177 18.51 -14.36 16.78
N THR A 178 17.31 -14.73 16.31
CA THR A 178 16.63 -14.04 15.21
C THR A 178 15.87 -12.80 15.67
N ASN A 179 15.50 -12.72 16.96
CA ASN A 179 14.57 -11.73 17.48
C ASN A 179 15.18 -10.76 18.50
N VAL A 180 16.41 -11.01 18.98
CA VAL A 180 17.11 -10.21 20.01
C VAL A 180 17.15 -8.71 19.68
N ASP A 181 17.15 -8.38 18.39
CA ASP A 181 17.27 -7.02 17.88
C ASP A 181 15.92 -6.33 17.64
N ILE A 182 14.80 -7.01 17.90
CA ILE A 182 13.45 -6.49 17.69
C ILE A 182 12.98 -5.77 18.94
N LYS A 183 13.31 -4.50 19.02
CA LYS A 183 12.90 -3.60 20.13
C LYS A 183 11.61 -2.83 19.84
N MET A 184 11.01 -3.04 18.67
CA MET A 184 9.77 -2.41 18.24
C MET A 184 8.87 -3.46 17.57
N THR A 185 7.59 -3.49 17.94
CA THR A 185 6.51 -4.21 17.25
C THR A 185 5.34 -3.26 16.99
N THR A 186 4.20 -3.81 16.55
CA THR A 186 2.98 -3.05 16.29
C THR A 186 1.96 -3.30 17.39
N ALA A 187 1.53 -2.22 18.04
CA ALA A 187 0.32 -2.18 18.85
C ALA A 187 -0.86 -1.67 18.02
N PHE A 188 -2.04 -1.73 18.62
CA PHE A 188 -3.28 -1.38 17.95
C PHE A 188 -4.09 -0.38 18.75
N GLU A 189 -4.63 0.62 18.05
CA GLU A 189 -5.63 1.52 18.60
C GLU A 189 -7.02 1.07 18.14
N GLU A 190 -7.85 0.62 19.08
CA GLU A 190 -9.19 0.10 18.80
C GLU A 190 -10.18 1.23 18.53
N GLU A 191 -10.96 1.07 17.46
CA GLU A 191 -12.12 1.91 17.14
C GLU A 191 -13.31 1.01 16.80
N GLY A 192 -14.37 1.10 17.61
CA GLY A 192 -15.62 0.37 17.42
C GLY A 192 -16.73 1.23 16.84
N GLY A 193 -17.96 0.69 16.84
CA GLY A 193 -19.15 1.40 16.37
C GLY A 193 -19.47 1.19 14.89
N TYR A 194 -18.79 0.24 14.24
CA TYR A 194 -19.12 -0.17 12.89
C TYR A 194 -20.25 -1.21 12.93
N VAL A 195 -21.17 -1.14 11.97
CA VAL A 195 -22.20 -2.18 11.81
C VAL A 195 -21.51 -3.48 11.41
N ASN A 196 -21.90 -4.60 12.03
CA ASN A 196 -21.43 -5.93 11.65
C ASN A 196 -21.71 -6.17 10.15
N ARG A 197 -20.70 -6.66 9.44
CA ARG A 197 -20.77 -6.90 8.00
C ARG A 197 -20.48 -8.35 7.70
N GLN A 198 -21.24 -8.92 6.78
CA GLN A 198 -20.86 -10.19 6.18
C GLN A 198 -19.59 -9.98 5.36
N PRO A 199 -18.51 -10.76 5.60
CA PRO A 199 -17.33 -10.70 4.76
C PRO A 199 -17.65 -11.26 3.37
N ILE A 200 -17.30 -10.49 2.35
CA ILE A 200 -17.56 -10.78 0.93
C ILE A 200 -16.22 -10.83 0.19
N SER A 201 -16.08 -11.82 -0.69
CA SER A 201 -14.99 -11.92 -1.66
C SER A 201 -15.53 -11.64 -3.06
N THR A 202 -14.76 -10.86 -3.82
CA THR A 202 -14.96 -10.44 -5.22
C THR A 202 -13.87 -10.99 -6.12
N MET A 203 -12.85 -11.62 -5.54
CA MET A 203 -11.73 -12.23 -6.23
C MET A 203 -11.43 -13.59 -5.65
N GLU A 204 -10.77 -14.42 -6.46
CA GLU A 204 -10.14 -15.64 -5.99
C GLU A 204 -8.72 -15.77 -6.54
N LYS A 205 -7.85 -16.38 -5.75
CA LYS A 205 -6.48 -16.67 -6.15
C LYS A 205 -6.50 -17.69 -7.28
N GLN A 206 -5.62 -17.50 -8.26
CA GLN A 206 -5.40 -18.50 -9.31
C GLN A 206 -4.44 -19.62 -8.87
N SER A 207 -3.72 -19.42 -7.77
CA SER A 207 -2.77 -20.37 -7.16
C SER A 207 -2.50 -19.99 -5.71
N ASP A 208 -2.14 -20.96 -4.88
CA ASP A 208 -1.73 -20.75 -3.49
C ASP A 208 -0.32 -20.15 -3.35
N ASP A 209 0.45 -20.09 -4.45
CA ASP A 209 1.78 -19.49 -4.47
C ASP A 209 1.70 -17.99 -4.76
N PRO A 210 2.33 -17.12 -3.94
CA PRO A 210 2.42 -15.70 -4.23
C PRO A 210 3.37 -15.45 -5.41
N ILE A 211 2.99 -14.53 -6.30
CA ILE A 211 3.83 -14.07 -7.42
C ILE A 211 4.91 -13.08 -6.98
N ALA A 212 4.75 -12.45 -5.83
CA ALA A 212 5.76 -11.63 -5.18
C ALA A 212 5.54 -11.61 -3.67
N VAL A 213 6.64 -11.56 -2.92
CA VAL A 213 6.64 -11.39 -1.47
C VAL A 213 7.66 -10.30 -1.13
N LEU A 214 7.19 -9.21 -0.52
CA LEU A 214 8.03 -8.09 -0.11
C LEU A 214 7.98 -7.97 1.41
N HIS A 215 9.14 -7.87 2.04
CA HIS A 215 9.33 -7.67 3.47
C HIS A 215 10.00 -6.31 3.72
N LEU A 216 9.36 -5.45 4.51
CA LEU A 216 9.91 -4.19 4.97
C LEU A 216 10.03 -4.23 6.50
N HIS A 217 11.26 -4.31 6.98
CA HIS A 217 11.53 -4.36 8.41
C HIS A 217 11.46 -2.96 8.99
N TYR A 218 11.06 -2.82 10.24
CA TYR A 218 11.09 -1.54 10.93
C TYR A 218 11.90 -1.66 12.21
N ARG A 219 12.78 -0.70 12.46
CA ARG A 219 13.69 -0.69 13.61
C ARG A 219 13.77 0.70 14.21
N PRO A 220 14.04 0.83 15.53
CA PRO A 220 14.37 2.11 16.11
C PRO A 220 15.56 2.75 15.40
N VAL A 221 15.56 4.07 15.25
CA VAL A 221 16.65 4.82 14.60
C VAL A 221 18.03 4.44 15.16
N ASP A 222 18.16 4.27 16.47
CA ASP A 222 19.44 3.97 17.12
C ASP A 222 20.02 2.61 16.69
N TRP A 223 19.15 1.65 16.32
CA TRP A 223 19.59 0.36 15.79
C TRP A 223 20.25 0.49 14.42
N LEU A 224 19.76 1.40 13.58
CA LEU A 224 20.32 1.70 12.27
C LEU A 224 21.61 2.53 12.39
N ARG A 225 21.63 3.52 13.31
CA ARG A 225 22.86 4.29 13.60
C ARG A 225 24.01 3.40 14.06
N ALA A 226 23.72 2.41 14.91
CA ALA A 226 24.72 1.43 15.35
C ALA A 226 25.31 0.59 14.21
N ARG A 227 24.67 0.58 13.04
CA ARG A 227 25.11 -0.10 11.81
C ARG A 227 25.72 0.86 10.78
N GLY A 228 26.02 2.10 11.18
CA GLY A 228 26.74 3.07 10.35
C GLY A 228 25.87 3.97 9.48
N PHE A 229 24.54 3.92 9.62
CA PHE A 229 23.66 4.85 8.91
C PHE A 229 23.66 6.23 9.58
N ASP A 230 23.91 7.28 8.80
CA ASP A 230 23.84 8.67 9.26
C ASP A 230 22.39 9.17 9.24
N ILE A 231 21.69 8.99 10.36
CA ILE A 231 20.29 9.40 10.52
C ILE A 231 20.23 10.64 11.42
N PRO A 232 19.81 11.81 10.90
CA PRO A 232 19.77 13.05 11.66
C PRO A 232 19.01 12.90 12.98
N ARG A 233 19.59 13.37 14.07
CA ARG A 233 18.87 13.52 15.34
C ARG A 233 17.88 14.67 15.17
N LEU A 234 16.61 14.44 15.49
CA LEU A 234 15.70 15.56 15.66
C LEU A 234 16.24 16.37 16.84
N THR A 235 16.68 17.60 16.59
CA THR A 235 16.84 18.57 17.65
C THR A 235 15.44 18.76 18.25
N SER A 236 15.29 18.55 19.56
CA SER A 236 14.04 18.78 20.29
C SER A 236 13.37 20.09 19.85
N PRO A 237 12.02 20.19 19.89
CA PRO A 237 11.35 21.41 19.48
C PRO A 237 11.97 22.59 20.22
N LEU A 238 12.47 23.55 19.44
CA LEU A 238 12.97 24.82 19.95
C LEU A 238 11.89 25.37 20.87
N ASN A 239 12.20 25.50 22.15
CA ASN A 239 11.38 26.28 23.07
C ASN A 239 11.14 27.64 22.39
N SER A 240 9.89 27.90 22.03
CA SER A 240 9.43 29.22 21.69
C SER A 240 9.63 30.08 22.92
N ASN A 241 10.63 30.96 22.85
CA ASN A 241 10.69 32.28 23.47
C ASN A 241 12.12 32.78 23.31
N ASN A 242 12.35 33.61 22.30
CA ASN A 242 13.21 34.78 22.44
C ASN A 242 12.81 35.78 21.36
N ASN A 243 11.95 36.71 21.77
CA ASN A 243 11.90 38.04 21.18
C ASN A 243 13.29 38.66 21.28
N LEU A 244 13.96 38.90 20.16
CA LEU A 244 14.98 39.95 20.08
C LEU A 244 14.57 40.95 19.00
N ASN A 245 13.87 41.99 19.47
CA ASN A 245 13.81 43.26 18.78
C ASN A 245 15.03 44.10 19.16
N LEU A 246 15.65 44.69 18.13
CA LEU A 246 16.50 45.88 18.08
C LEU A 246 17.69 45.97 19.07
N GLN A 247 18.89 46.15 18.51
CA GLN A 247 19.50 47.49 18.54
C GLN A 247 20.63 47.64 17.52
N THR A 248 20.45 48.68 16.73
CA THR A 248 21.41 49.36 15.87
C THR A 248 22.57 49.91 16.69
N THR A 249 23.81 49.64 16.27
CA THR A 249 24.98 50.43 16.71
C THR A 249 25.76 50.89 15.50
N ARG A 250 25.88 52.22 15.41
CA ARG A 250 26.62 53.01 14.42
C ARG A 250 28.14 52.79 14.54
N GLY A 251 28.82 52.82 13.39
CA GLY A 251 30.27 53.08 13.26
C GLY A 251 30.70 53.02 11.80
N PRO A 252 31.64 53.86 11.31
CA PRO A 252 31.37 54.70 10.13
C PRO A 252 32.08 54.32 8.82
N SER A 253 31.40 54.70 7.73
CA SER A 253 31.85 55.23 6.43
C SER A 253 33.21 54.82 5.83
N ALA A 254 33.14 54.19 4.66
CA ALA A 254 33.97 54.55 3.51
C ALA A 254 33.14 54.43 2.21
N ILE A 255 33.06 55.57 1.52
CA ILE A 255 32.41 55.80 0.22
C ILE A 255 33.41 55.39 -0.86
N THR A 256 32.97 54.65 -1.89
CA THR A 256 33.25 54.99 -3.30
C THR A 256 32.30 54.27 -4.23
N ASN A 257 31.74 55.07 -5.13
CA ASN A 257 30.77 54.77 -6.16
C ASN A 257 31.26 53.79 -7.23
N GLY A 258 30.31 53.14 -7.89
CA GLY A 258 30.54 52.38 -9.11
C GLY A 258 29.24 51.81 -9.66
N ASP A 259 28.38 52.69 -10.18
CA ASP A 259 27.24 52.31 -11.02
C ASP A 259 27.73 51.53 -12.25
N ASN A 260 27.07 50.42 -12.54
CA ASN A 260 26.89 49.95 -13.91
C ASN A 260 25.57 49.18 -14.02
N TYR A 261 24.62 49.84 -14.67
CA TYR A 261 23.45 49.22 -15.28
C TYR A 261 23.88 48.49 -16.56
N ILE A 262 23.58 47.20 -16.67
CA ILE A 262 23.09 46.58 -17.91
C ILE A 262 21.89 45.68 -17.57
N LYS A 263 20.90 45.80 -18.45
CA LYS A 263 19.50 45.37 -18.44
C LYS A 263 19.26 43.89 -18.77
N ASP A 264 18.06 43.47 -18.37
CA ASP A 264 17.14 42.48 -18.98
C ASP A 264 17.64 41.02 -19.10
N GLU A 265 16.87 39.97 -18.81
CA GLU A 265 15.44 39.79 -19.09
C GLU A 265 14.87 38.53 -18.39
N SER A 266 13.56 38.59 -18.07
CA SER A 266 12.57 37.51 -17.82
C SER A 266 12.69 36.64 -16.54
N GLU A 267 11.78 36.74 -15.56
CA GLU A 267 10.38 36.22 -15.54
C GLU A 267 10.32 34.67 -15.63
N ASN A 268 9.63 33.89 -14.79
CA ASN A 268 8.40 34.09 -14.06
C ASN A 268 8.32 33.15 -12.85
N VAL A 269 7.84 33.68 -11.73
CA VAL A 269 7.34 32.91 -10.58
C VAL A 269 5.94 32.43 -10.93
N THR A 270 5.77 31.12 -11.13
CA THR A 270 4.44 30.53 -11.26
C THR A 270 4.15 29.58 -10.10
N LYS A 271 3.26 30.05 -9.22
CA LYS A 271 2.53 29.26 -8.23
C LYS A 271 1.74 28.17 -8.95
N CYS A 272 2.07 26.90 -8.74
CA CYS A 272 1.19 25.81 -9.16
C CYS A 272 0.14 25.52 -8.08
N LYS A 273 -1.09 25.89 -8.44
CA LYS A 273 -2.35 25.64 -7.74
C LYS A 273 -2.69 24.16 -7.86
N VAL A 274 -2.86 23.49 -6.72
CA VAL A 274 -3.37 22.12 -6.63
C VAL A 274 -4.81 22.11 -7.17
N ILE A 275 -5.03 21.41 -8.29
CA ILE A 275 -6.37 21.05 -8.75
C ILE A 275 -6.63 19.62 -8.25
N ARG A 276 -7.53 19.51 -7.26
CA ARG A 276 -8.20 18.26 -6.92
C ARG A 276 -9.36 18.12 -7.90
N GLU A 277 -9.36 17.06 -8.69
CA GLU A 277 -10.55 16.63 -9.40
C GLU A 277 -10.78 15.15 -9.08
N CYS A 278 -11.67 14.92 -8.11
CA CYS A 278 -12.28 13.62 -7.86
C CYS A 278 -13.37 13.43 -8.91
N ALA A 279 -13.17 12.54 -9.87
CA ALA A 279 -14.25 12.05 -10.73
C ALA A 279 -14.65 10.66 -10.23
N VAL A 280 -15.76 10.61 -9.51
CA VAL A 280 -16.51 9.39 -9.18
C VAL A 280 -17.42 9.12 -10.37
N GLN A 281 -17.30 7.95 -11.01
CA GLN A 281 -18.33 7.46 -11.94
C GLN A 281 -19.27 6.50 -11.18
N PRO A 282 -20.60 6.71 -11.21
CA PRO A 282 -21.55 5.72 -10.72
C PRO A 282 -21.78 4.61 -11.75
N VAL A 283 -21.79 3.37 -11.26
CA VAL A 283 -22.26 2.18 -11.98
C VAL A 283 -23.79 2.22 -11.99
N ILE A 284 -24.39 2.16 -13.18
CA ILE A 284 -25.85 2.01 -13.34
C ILE A 284 -26.18 0.52 -13.25
N VAL A 285 -27.05 0.15 -12.31
CA VAL A 285 -27.72 -1.14 -12.23
C VAL A 285 -28.99 -1.03 -13.07
N ILE A 286 -29.13 -1.87 -14.10
CA ILE A 286 -30.42 -2.12 -14.76
C ILE A 286 -30.97 -3.37 -14.09
N GLN A 287 -32.10 -3.23 -13.39
CA GLN A 287 -32.98 -4.32 -13.01
C GLN A 287 -34.30 -4.06 -13.73
N ASP A 288 -34.70 -5.00 -14.57
CA ASP A 288 -36.04 -5.05 -15.14
C ASP A 288 -37.00 -5.70 -14.13
N ASP A 289 -38.22 -5.17 -14.19
CA ASP A 289 -39.53 -5.72 -13.78
C ASP A 289 -40.04 -5.55 -12.34
N ASP A 290 -41.03 -4.64 -12.29
CA ASP A 290 -42.36 -4.72 -11.68
C ASP A 290 -42.62 -4.27 -10.22
N ASP A 291 -43.34 -3.14 -10.19
CA ASP A 291 -44.39 -2.69 -9.26
C ASP A 291 -44.09 -1.84 -7.99
N GLU A 292 -44.83 -0.71 -7.98
CA GLU A 292 -45.26 0.18 -6.88
C GLU A 292 -44.39 1.35 -6.34
N ILE A 293 -44.63 2.52 -6.97
CA ILE A 293 -44.72 3.93 -6.52
C ILE A 293 -44.94 4.13 -4.98
N ILE A 294 -44.33 5.05 -4.19
CA ILE A 294 -44.27 6.54 -4.16
C ILE A 294 -43.20 6.95 -3.09
N ASN A 295 -42.06 7.62 -3.35
CA ASN A 295 -41.75 9.05 -3.65
C ASN A 295 -41.27 9.90 -2.41
N PRO A 296 -40.61 11.08 -2.56
CA PRO A 296 -39.13 11.24 -2.54
C PRO A 296 -38.61 12.48 -1.75
N SER A 297 -37.29 12.69 -1.63
CA SER A 297 -36.60 14.02 -1.62
C SER A 297 -35.06 13.83 -1.48
N LEU A 298 -34.13 14.64 -2.01
CA LEU A 298 -34.19 15.96 -2.63
C LEU A 298 -32.89 16.18 -3.46
N PHE A 299 -32.95 17.18 -4.35
CA PHE A 299 -31.91 17.75 -5.22
C PHE A 299 -31.79 17.16 -6.62
N GLY A 300 -32.59 17.75 -7.52
CA GLY A 300 -32.34 17.73 -8.95
C GLY A 300 -31.35 18.81 -9.38
N GLU A 301 -30.81 18.63 -10.57
CA GLU A 301 -30.51 19.72 -11.49
C GLU A 301 -30.46 19.14 -12.91
N THR A 302 -31.08 19.87 -13.82
CA THR A 302 -31.36 19.54 -15.22
C THR A 302 -30.10 19.45 -16.08
N PHE A 303 -29.95 18.38 -16.87
CA PHE A 303 -28.96 18.34 -17.96
C PHE A 303 -29.59 18.03 -19.33
N SER A 304 -29.08 18.79 -20.30
CA SER A 304 -29.46 18.86 -21.70
C SER A 304 -29.08 17.59 -22.48
N LYS A 305 -30.00 17.10 -23.32
CA LYS A 305 -29.86 15.95 -24.22
C LYS A 305 -28.67 16.11 -25.19
N ARG A 306 -27.88 15.05 -25.37
CA ARG A 306 -27.13 14.77 -26.60
C ARG A 306 -27.41 13.33 -27.06
N LYS A 307 -27.57 13.19 -28.37
CA LYS A 307 -28.05 12.01 -29.12
C LYS A 307 -27.09 10.81 -29.01
N TYR A 308 -27.66 9.62 -28.90
CA TYR A 308 -27.00 8.34 -29.18
C TYR A 308 -27.06 8.05 -30.68
N GLU A 309 -26.01 7.46 -31.24
CA GLU A 309 -26.05 6.76 -32.53
C GLU A 309 -26.22 5.27 -32.24
N ASP A 310 -27.17 4.65 -32.95
CA ASP A 310 -27.61 3.27 -32.77
C ASP A 310 -26.51 2.27 -33.19
N ILE A 311 -26.23 1.28 -32.34
CA ILE A 311 -25.48 0.08 -32.73
C ILE A 311 -26.49 -1.07 -32.84
N GLU A 312 -26.70 -1.53 -34.07
CA GLU A 312 -27.50 -2.68 -34.41
C GLU A 312 -26.76 -3.97 -34.00
N VAL A 313 -27.27 -4.69 -32.99
CA VAL A 313 -26.74 -5.99 -32.58
C VAL A 313 -27.62 -7.07 -33.21
N ILE A 314 -27.08 -7.78 -34.20
CA ILE A 314 -27.71 -8.96 -34.79
C ILE A 314 -27.44 -10.15 -33.86
N LEU A 315 -28.49 -10.66 -33.21
CA LEU A 315 -28.46 -11.94 -32.50
C LEU A 315 -28.64 -13.06 -33.54
N LEU A 316 -27.65 -13.93 -33.67
CA LEU A 316 -27.81 -15.21 -34.37
C LEU A 316 -27.97 -16.29 -33.31
N ASP A 317 -29.22 -16.66 -33.06
CA ASP A 317 -29.58 -17.91 -32.39
C ASP A 317 -29.57 -19.05 -33.40
N SER A 318 -28.88 -20.13 -33.04
CA SER A 318 -29.23 -21.55 -33.25
C SER A 318 -27.98 -22.34 -33.58
N ASP A 319 -27.72 -23.33 -32.71
CA ASP A 319 -26.94 -24.51 -33.04
C ASP A 319 -27.47 -25.13 -34.34
N ASP A 320 -26.61 -25.23 -35.33
CA ASP A 320 -26.61 -26.29 -36.34
C ASP A 320 -25.18 -26.42 -36.92
N GLU A 321 -24.82 -27.67 -37.16
CA GLU A 321 -23.47 -28.19 -37.33
C GLU A 321 -22.65 -27.71 -38.57
N VAL A 322 -21.34 -27.62 -38.35
CA VAL A 322 -20.23 -28.16 -39.17
C VAL A 322 -19.98 -27.62 -40.60
N GLU A 323 -18.70 -27.26 -40.81
CA GLU A 323 -17.96 -27.09 -42.09
C GLU A 323 -18.40 -25.98 -43.05
N LYS A 324 -17.70 -24.84 -42.98
CA LYS A 324 -16.96 -24.18 -44.10
C LYS A 324 -16.74 -22.70 -43.79
N ALA A 325 -15.50 -22.32 -43.48
CA ALA A 325 -14.90 -21.05 -43.92
C ALA A 325 -13.41 -20.96 -43.54
N GLU A 326 -12.61 -21.94 -43.97
CA GLU A 326 -11.25 -21.62 -44.41
C GLU A 326 -11.38 -20.77 -45.67
N ASN A 327 -11.46 -19.45 -45.51
CA ASN A 327 -11.16 -18.43 -46.53
C ASN A 327 -11.58 -17.06 -46.00
N LEU A 328 -10.76 -16.46 -45.13
CA LEU A 328 -10.63 -14.99 -45.00
C LEU A 328 -9.33 -14.64 -44.23
N VAL A 329 -8.26 -15.40 -44.50
CA VAL A 329 -6.87 -15.00 -44.21
C VAL A 329 -6.20 -14.74 -45.55
N THR A 330 -6.49 -13.60 -46.18
CA THR A 330 -5.58 -12.93 -47.14
C THR A 330 -6.16 -11.60 -47.58
N LYS A 331 -5.73 -10.51 -46.96
CA LYS A 331 -5.45 -9.21 -47.61
C LYS A 331 -4.86 -8.23 -46.60
N ARG A 332 -3.59 -8.42 -46.26
CA ARG A 332 -2.67 -7.30 -46.08
C ARG A 332 -2.18 -6.93 -47.48
N THR A 333 -2.24 -5.64 -47.86
CA THR A 333 -1.09 -4.77 -48.25
C THR A 333 -1.60 -3.51 -48.99
N ARG A 334 -1.20 -2.31 -48.50
CA ARG A 334 -0.95 -1.00 -49.17
C ARG A 334 -2.12 -0.33 -49.94
N ILE A 335 -2.30 1.00 -49.98
CA ILE A 335 -1.38 2.12 -50.29
C ILE A 335 -1.83 3.43 -49.59
N GLU A 336 -0.83 4.28 -49.34
CA GLU A 336 -0.76 5.73 -49.06
C GLU A 336 -1.94 6.64 -49.45
N CYS A 337 -2.25 7.60 -48.57
CA CYS A 337 -2.04 9.05 -48.76
C CYS A 337 -1.90 9.73 -47.40
#